data_AF-A0A926H0I8-F1
#
_entry.id   AF-A0A926H0I8-F1
#
_cell.length_a   1.000
_cell.length_b   1.000
_cell.length_c   1.000
_cell.angle_alpha   90.00
_cell.angle_beta   90.00
_cell.angle_gamma   90.00
#
_symmetry.space_group_name_H-M   'P 1'
#
loop_
_entity.id
_entity.type
_entity.pdbx_description
1 polymer ?
#
loop_
_entity_poly.entity_id
_entity_poly.type
_entity_poly.pdbx_seq_one_letter_code
_entity_poly.pdbx_strand_id
1 'polypeptide(L)'
;AFLTRSGAANILPGAKNIGATRLASASARMHPTEWLAGEVAGSLAAFCIRRDFSDPNPVRDNAELLAAFRAELAGYGIGLSWRGIIGKAPPNP
;
A
#
# COMPACT_ATOMS: atom_id res chain seq x y z
N ALA A 1 -11.61 -12.21 9.31
CA ALA A 1 -12.82 -11.38 9.27
C ALA A 1 -13.41 -11.48 7.87
N PHE A 2 -14.59 -12.07 7.71
CA PHE A 2 -15.26 -12.17 6.43
C PHE A 2 -16.07 -10.89 6.22
N LEU A 3 -15.48 -9.91 5.55
CA LEU A 3 -16.24 -8.80 4.98
C LEU A 3 -17.03 -9.37 3.80
N THR A 4 -18.35 -9.28 3.85
CA THR A 4 -19.20 -9.65 2.72
C THR A 4 -18.96 -8.67 1.57
N ARG A 5 -19.29 -9.06 0.34
CA ARG A 5 -19.25 -8.16 -0.83
C ARG A 5 -20.13 -6.90 -0.65
N SER A 6 -21.06 -6.94 0.31
CA SER A 6 -21.94 -5.83 0.74
C SER A 6 -21.46 -5.09 2.00
N GLY A 7 -20.23 -5.35 2.47
CA GLY A 7 -19.67 -4.72 3.66
C GLY A 7 -19.38 -3.22 3.47
N ALA A 8 -18.98 -2.54 4.55
CA ALA A 8 -18.68 -1.12 4.51
C ALA A 8 -17.59 -0.79 3.47
N ALA A 9 -17.87 0.20 2.61
CA ALA A 9 -17.01 0.57 1.49
C ALA A 9 -15.69 1.23 1.92
N ASN A 10 -15.62 1.71 3.15
CA ASN A 10 -14.51 2.50 3.68
C ASN A 10 -13.59 1.72 4.62
N ILE A 11 -13.51 0.40 4.47
CA ILE A 11 -12.59 -0.43 5.26
C ILE A 11 -11.26 -0.58 4.52
N LEU A 12 -10.17 -0.27 5.21
CA LEU A 12 -8.81 -0.39 4.69
C LEU A 12 -8.05 -1.56 5.32
N PRO A 13 -7.30 -2.34 4.53
CA PRO A 13 -6.43 -3.38 5.07
C PRO A 13 -5.18 -2.76 5.69
N GLY A 14 -5.07 -2.83 7.02
CA GLY A 14 -3.89 -2.32 7.76
C GLY A 14 -3.10 -3.40 8.51
N ALA A 15 -3.51 -4.66 8.44
CA ALA A 15 -2.98 -5.74 9.28
C ALA A 15 -2.05 -6.70 8.53
N LYS A 16 -1.13 -7.32 9.28
CA LYS A 16 -0.07 -8.22 8.77
C LYS A 16 -0.56 -9.62 8.35
N ASN A 17 -1.85 -9.89 8.46
CA ASN A 17 -2.48 -11.16 8.11
C ASN A 17 -2.75 -11.26 6.60
N ILE A 18 -1.71 -11.04 5.80
CA ILE A 18 -1.77 -11.25 4.35
C ILE A 18 -2.03 -12.74 4.14
N GLY A 19 -3.22 -13.09 3.63
CA GLY A 19 -3.62 -14.46 3.34
C GLY A 19 -2.88 -15.05 2.13
N ALA A 20 -1.55 -15.03 2.17
CA ALA A 20 -0.67 -15.47 1.10
C ALA A 20 0.03 -16.79 1.47
N THR A 21 0.58 -17.47 0.45
CA THR A 21 1.38 -18.68 0.66
C THR A 21 2.58 -18.38 1.55
N ARG A 22 3.17 -19.42 2.17
CA ARG A 22 4.35 -19.28 3.03
C ARG A 22 5.50 -18.54 2.33
N LEU A 23 5.71 -18.79 1.03
CA LEU A 23 6.75 -18.14 0.24
C LEU A 23 6.47 -16.64 0.04
N ALA A 24 5.23 -16.28 -0.31
CA ALA A 24 4.84 -14.88 -0.49
C ALA A 24 4.75 -14.12 0.84
N SER A 25 4.40 -14.79 1.93
CA SER A 25 4.45 -14.21 3.28
C SER A 25 5.89 -13.93 3.71
N ALA A 26 6.86 -14.76 3.31
CA ALA A 26 8.26 -14.57 3.69
C ALA A 26 8.88 -13.29 3.10
N SER A 27 8.51 -12.89 1.87
CA SER A 27 9.00 -11.64 1.27
C SER A 27 8.47 -10.37 1.95
N ALA A 28 7.36 -10.48 2.68
CA ALA A 28 6.81 -9.39 3.48
C ALA A 28 7.38 -9.34 4.91
N ARG A 29 8.15 -10.34 5.36
CA ARG A 29 8.66 -10.47 6.74
C ARG A 29 10.00 -9.76 7.02
N MET A 30 10.21 -8.61 6.42
CA MET A 30 11.27 -7.70 6.84
C MET A 30 10.66 -6.61 7.71
N HIS A 31 11.30 -6.30 8.84
CA HIS A 31 10.80 -5.32 9.82
C HIS A 31 10.28 -4.02 9.17
N PRO A 32 10.95 -3.40 8.17
CA PRO A 32 10.43 -2.19 7.51
C PRO A 32 9.16 -2.43 6.67
N THR A 33 9.02 -3.59 6.04
CA THR A 33 7.91 -3.91 5.14
C THR A 33 6.65 -4.30 5.91
N GLU A 34 6.81 -4.96 7.06
CA GLU A 34 5.66 -5.48 7.82
C GLU A 34 4.79 -4.39 8.44
N TRP A 35 5.38 -3.28 8.88
CA TRP A 35 4.66 -2.15 9.47
C TRP A 35 4.04 -1.23 8.41
N LEU A 36 4.54 -1.32 7.17
CA LEU A 36 4.17 -0.45 6.07
C LEU A 36 2.68 -0.56 5.70
N ALA A 37 2.05 -1.73 5.87
CA ALA A 37 0.63 -1.91 5.57
C ALA A 37 -0.26 -1.00 6.42
N GLY A 38 0.03 -0.89 7.72
CA GLY A 38 -0.70 -0.01 8.64
C GLY A 38 -0.44 1.47 8.34
N GLU A 39 0.82 1.82 8.08
CA GLU A 39 1.21 3.20 7.75
C GLU A 39 0.59 3.68 6.44
N VAL A 40 0.62 2.87 5.39
CA VAL A 40 -0.01 3.18 4.10
C VAL A 40 -1.53 3.23 4.23
N ALA A 41 -2.15 2.34 5.00
CA ALA A 41 -3.59 2.37 5.26
C ALA A 41 -4.01 3.65 6.00
N GLY A 42 -3.26 4.05 7.04
CA GLY A 42 -3.49 5.31 7.76
C GLY A 42 -3.28 6.53 6.86
N SER A 43 -2.23 6.51 6.04
CA SER A 43 -1.95 7.56 5.05
C SER A 43 -3.07 7.69 4.03
N LEU A 44 -3.62 6.57 3.54
CA LEU A 44 -4.76 6.57 2.62
C LEU A 44 -6.03 7.12 3.28
N ALA A 45 -6.32 6.74 4.53
CA ALA A 45 -7.44 7.29 5.28
C ALA A 45 -7.32 8.82 5.42
N ALA A 46 -6.13 9.31 5.81
CA ALA A 46 -5.88 10.74 5.93
C ALA A 46 -5.96 11.47 4.58
N PHE A 47 -5.48 10.84 3.49
CA PHE A 47 -5.58 11.37 2.13
C PHE A 47 -7.04 11.55 1.69
N CYS A 48 -7.90 10.58 2.00
CA CYS A 48 -9.34 10.64 1.72
C CYS A 48 -10.04 11.71 2.58
N ILE A 49 -9.77 11.75 3.89
CA ILE A 49 -10.36 12.74 4.80
C ILE A 49 -10.03 14.17 4.36
N ARG A 50 -8.78 14.46 3.96
CA ARG A 50 -8.38 15.81 3.50
C ARG A 50 -9.04 16.24 2.18
N ARG A 51 -9.67 15.32 1.46
CA ARG A 51 -10.36 15.56 0.17
C ARG A 51 -11.87 15.32 0.26
N ASP A 52 -12.39 15.17 1.48
CA ASP A 52 -13.80 14.89 1.74
C ASP A 52 -14.32 13.62 1.05
N PHE A 53 -13.45 12.60 0.92
CA PHE A 53 -13.82 11.30 0.37
C PHE A 53 -14.24 10.34 1.48
N SER A 54 -15.48 9.85 1.39
CA SER A 54 -16.01 8.81 2.28
C SER A 54 -15.64 7.39 1.82
N ASP A 55 -15.30 7.19 0.54
CA ASP A 55 -14.87 5.92 -0.06
C ASP A 55 -13.43 6.04 -0.59
N PRO A 56 -12.48 5.14 -0.23
CA PRO A 56 -11.13 5.10 -0.78
C PRO A 56 -11.00 4.50 -2.19
N ASN A 57 -12.01 3.78 -2.72
CA ASN A 57 -11.93 3.13 -4.04
C ASN A 57 -11.53 4.08 -5.19
N PRO A 58 -12.05 5.34 -5.27
CA PRO A 58 -11.67 6.27 -6.32
C PRO A 58 -10.17 6.58 -6.38
N VAL A 59 -9.44 6.46 -5.26
CA VAL A 59 -7.98 6.69 -5.23
C VAL A 59 -7.25 5.66 -6.09
N ARG A 60 -7.74 4.42 -6.16
CA ARG A 60 -7.17 3.38 -7.03
C ARG A 60 -7.66 3.51 -8.47
N ASP A 61 -8.95 3.81 -8.65
CA ASP A 61 -9.60 3.73 -9.95
C ASP A 61 -9.35 4.98 -10.82
N ASN A 62 -8.90 6.09 -10.23
CA ASN A 62 -8.49 7.31 -10.93
C ASN A 62 -6.96 7.45 -10.93
N ALA A 63 -6.37 7.55 -12.13
CA ALA A 63 -4.92 7.62 -12.31
C ALA A 63 -4.27 8.88 -11.69
N GLU A 64 -4.97 10.02 -11.69
CA GLU A 64 -4.47 11.27 -11.12
C GLU A 64 -4.46 11.20 -9.59
N LEU A 65 -5.54 10.69 -8.99
CA LEU A 65 -5.60 10.47 -7.54
C LEU A 65 -4.55 9.45 -7.08
N LEU A 66 -4.37 8.38 -7.84
CA LEU A 66 -3.35 7.37 -7.57
C LEU A 66 -1.94 7.97 -7.63
N ALA A 67 -1.66 8.81 -8.64
CA ALA A 67 -0.38 9.48 -8.77
C ALA A 67 -0.13 10.47 -7.61
N ALA A 68 -1.14 11.26 -7.23
CA ALA A 68 -1.06 12.17 -6.11
C ALA A 68 -0.80 11.44 -4.78
N PHE A 69 -1.51 10.33 -4.54
CA PHE A 69 -1.29 9.52 -3.33
C PHE A 69 0.11 8.89 -3.31
N ARG A 70 0.57 8.36 -4.44
CA ARG A 70 1.94 7.82 -4.58
C ARG A 70 3.03 8.88 -4.35
N ALA A 71 2.82 10.10 -4.82
CA ALA A 71 3.73 11.21 -4.57
C ALA A 71 3.79 11.56 -3.07
N GLU A 72 2.66 11.52 -2.37
CA GLU A 72 2.61 11.74 -0.93
C GLU A 72 3.38 10.65 -0.16
N LEU A 73 3.17 9.37 -0.50
CA LEU A 73 3.93 8.25 0.09
C LEU A 73 5.43 8.41 -0.13
N ALA A 74 5.84 8.80 -1.35
CA ALA A 74 7.25 9.07 -1.64
C ALA A 74 7.80 10.22 -0.78
N GLY A 75 7.00 11.25 -0.50
CA GLY A 75 7.34 12.34 0.40
C GLY A 75 7.57 11.89 1.85
N TYR A 76 6.89 10.83 2.30
CA TYR A 76 7.15 10.17 3.59
C TYR A 76 8.35 9.22 3.56
N GLY A 77 9.05 9.11 2.42
CA GLY A 77 10.17 8.18 2.25
C GLY A 77 9.75 6.73 1.98
N ILE A 78 8.45 6.48 1.73
CA ILE A 78 7.94 5.15 1.46
C ILE A 78 8.26 4.76 0.01
N GLY A 79 9.09 3.72 -0.13
CA GLY A 79 9.47 3.17 -1.43
C GLY A 79 8.31 2.46 -2.13
N LEU A 80 8.06 2.84 -3.39
CA LEU A 80 7.03 2.21 -4.24
C LEU A 80 7.59 1.12 -5.18
N SER A 81 8.90 0.88 -5.15
CA SER A 81 9.55 -0.14 -5.98
C SER A 81 10.78 -0.74 -5.30
N TRP A 82 11.09 -1.99 -5.64
CA TRP A 82 12.25 -2.73 -5.14
C TRP A 82 13.56 -2.43 -5.88
N ARG A 83 13.54 -1.58 -6.92
CA ARG A 83 14.71 -1.33 -7.80
C ARG A 83 15.93 -0.73 -7.08
N GLY A 84 15.73 -0.11 -5.91
CA GLY A 84 16.83 0.38 -5.06
C GLY A 84 17.32 -0.61 -4.00
N ILE A 85 16.60 -1.73 -3.82
CA ILE A 85 16.90 -2.75 -2.80
C ILE A 85 17.62 -3.94 -3.43
N ILE A 86 17.16 -4.36 -4.62
CA ILE A 86 17.85 -5.38 -5.41
C ILE A 86 18.98 -4.65 -6.13
N GLY A 87 20.23 -5.00 -5.84
CA GLY A 87 21.41 -4.36 -6.44
C GLY A 87 21.33 -4.25 -7.96
N LYS A 88 22.01 -3.25 -8.53
CA LYS A 88 22.03 -3.01 -9.99
C LYS A 88 22.30 -4.33 -10.71
N ALA A 89 21.45 -4.70 -11.67
CA ALA A 89 21.67 -5.89 -12.49
C ALA A 89 23.10 -5.85 -13.04
N PRO A 90 23.81 -6.99 -13.08
CA PRO A 90 25.15 -7.01 -13.67
C PRO A 90 25.08 -6.45 -15.09
N PRO A 91 26.09 -5.67 -15.53
CA PRO A 91 26.13 -5.19 -16.91
C PRO A 91 26.01 -6.39 -17.86
N ASN A 92 25.24 -6.21 -18.94
CA ASN A 92 25.05 -7.22 -19.98
C ASN A 92 26.43 -7.70 -20.48
N PRO A 93 26.63 -9.01 -20.75
CA PRO A 93 27.91 -9.53 -21.22
C PRO A 93 28.36 -8.89 -22.53
#